data_AF-A0A1M5NBP4-F1
#
_entry.id   AF-A0A1M5NBP4-F1
#
_cell.length_a   1.000
_cell.length_b   1.000
_cell.length_c   1.000
_cell.angle_alpha   90.00
_cell.angle_beta   90.00
_cell.angle_gamma   90.00
#
_symmetry.space_group_name_H-M   'P 1'
#
loop_
_entity.id
_entity.type
_entity.pdbx_description
1 polymer ?
#
loop_
_entity_poly.entity_id
_entity_poly.type
_entity_poly.pdbx_seq_one_letter_code
_entity_poly.pdbx_strand_id
1 'polypeptide(L)' 'MTEPVRPIIHEVEAAARALFKAGQFRHWWPEFTKTYDELASTDPIGKSEFDGIVEQVLIAASEARSNRKV' A
#
# COMPACT_ATOMS: atom_id res chain seq x y z
N MET A 1 13.97 -4.51 21.79
CA MET A 1 13.35 -4.78 20.48
C MET A 1 12.02 -4.05 20.47
N THR A 2 11.88 -2.98 19.68
CA THR A 2 10.56 -2.42 19.40
C THR A 2 9.92 -3.31 18.36
N GLU A 3 8.83 -3.99 18.69
CA GLU A 3 8.06 -4.77 17.72
C GLU A 3 7.70 -3.87 16.52
N PRO A 4 7.73 -4.40 15.29
CA PRO A 4 7.23 -3.66 14.14
C PRO A 4 5.77 -3.31 14.41
N VAL A 5 5.50 -2.01 14.56
CA VAL A 5 4.15 -1.50 14.74
C VAL A 5 3.38 -1.88 13.47
N ARG A 6 2.42 -2.80 13.61
CA ARG A 6 1.52 -3.15 12.50
C ARG A 6 0.88 -1.85 12.01
N PRO A 7 0.96 -1.54 10.69
CA PRO A 7 0.34 -0.34 10.15
C PRO A 7 -1.15 -0.31 10.45
N ILE A 8 -1.68 0.84 10.86
CA ILE A 8 -3.13 0.98 10.99
C ILE A 8 -3.75 1.09 9.59
N ILE A 9 -5.03 0.75 9.48
CA ILE A 9 -5.76 0.72 8.18
C ILE A 9 -5.60 2.04 7.42
N HIS A 10 -5.68 3.19 8.11
CA HIS A 10 -5.50 4.50 7.49
C HIS A 10 -4.10 4.71 6.88
N GLU A 11 -3.05 4.15 7.46
CA GLU A 11 -1.69 4.22 6.90
C GLU A 11 -1.58 3.37 5.64
N VAL A 12 -2.18 2.18 5.66
CA VAL A 12 -2.24 1.29 4.49
C VAL A 12 -2.98 1.97 3.35
N GLU A 13 -4.18 2.50 3.58
CA GLU A 13 -4.96 3.19 2.55
C GLU A 13 -4.26 4.43 1.99
N ALA A 14 -3.61 5.22 2.85
CA ALA A 14 -2.89 6.41 2.41
C ALA A 14 -1.69 6.03 1.52
N ALA A 15 -0.92 5.03 1.93
CA ALA A 15 0.20 4.52 1.15
C ALA A 15 -0.27 3.87 -0.17
N ALA A 16 -1.37 3.12 -0.13
CA ALA A 16 -1.95 2.47 -1.30
C ALA A 16 -2.42 3.51 -2.33
N ARG A 17 -3.10 4.59 -1.91
CA ARG A 17 -3.45 5.70 -2.80
C ARG A 17 -2.23 6.37 -3.41
N ALA A 18 -1.17 6.58 -2.63
CA ALA A 18 0.06 7.19 -3.13
C ALA A 18 0.75 6.28 -4.17
N LEU A 19 0.88 4.99 -3.88
CA LEU A 19 1.46 4.00 -4.79
C LEU A 19 0.64 3.87 -6.08
N PHE A 20 -0.68 3.81 -5.96
CA PHE A 20 -1.58 3.74 -7.10
C PHE A 20 -1.39 4.94 -8.05
N LYS A 21 -1.40 6.17 -7.50
CA LYS A 21 -1.14 7.41 -8.27
C LYS A 21 0.24 7.41 -8.93
N ALA A 22 1.27 6.97 -8.22
CA ALA A 22 2.62 6.86 -8.78
C ALA A 22 2.67 5.86 -9.94
N GLY A 23 1.98 4.72 -9.82
CA GLY A 23 1.87 3.73 -10.89
C GLY A 23 1.07 4.24 -12.08
N GLN A 24 0.03 5.05 -11.87
CA GLN A 24 -0.69 5.72 -12.97
C GLN A 24 0.23 6.66 -13.75
N PHE A 25 0.97 7.52 -13.06
CA PHE A 25 1.92 8.44 -13.70
C PHE A 25 3.05 7.71 -14.46
N ARG A 26 3.41 6.51 -14.00
CA ARG A 26 4.45 5.68 -14.62
C ARG A 26 3.91 4.63 -15.59
N HIS A 27 2.62 4.67 -15.92
CA HIS A 27 1.95 3.71 -16.81
C HIS A 27 2.14 2.23 -16.40
N TRP A 28 2.26 1.96 -15.09
CA TRP A 28 2.28 0.57 -14.57
C TRP A 28 0.92 -0.10 -14.70
N TRP A 29 -0.14 0.71 -14.70
CA TRP A 29 -1.51 0.26 -14.86
C TRP A 29 -2.00 0.56 -16.27
N PRO A 30 -2.93 -0.25 -16.81
CA PRO A 30 -3.65 0.10 -18.04
C PRO A 30 -4.29 1.50 -17.97
N GLU A 31 -4.39 2.21 -19.10
CA GLU A 31 -4.96 3.58 -19.14
C GLU A 31 -6.41 3.66 -18.63
N PHE A 32 -7.17 2.56 -18.70
CA PHE A 32 -8.56 2.49 -18.25
C PHE A 32 -8.72 1.94 -16.82
N THR A 33 -7.67 1.96 -16.01
CA THR A 33 -7.74 1.42 -14.65
C THR A 33 -8.51 2.36 -13.73
N LYS A 34 -9.54 1.82 -13.07
CA LYS A 34 -10.32 2.48 -12.01
C LYS A 34 -9.40 3.03 -10.92
N THR A 35 -9.77 4.15 -10.33
CA THR A 35 -9.02 4.70 -9.19
C THR A 35 -9.01 3.73 -8.01
N TYR A 36 -8.02 3.84 -7.13
CA TYR A 36 -7.94 3.01 -5.92
C TYR A 36 -9.24 3.00 -5.09
N ASP A 37 -9.91 4.15 -4.97
CA ASP A 37 -11.16 4.24 -4.20
C ASP A 37 -12.34 3.56 -4.93
N GLU A 38 -12.33 3.53 -6.26
CA GLU A 38 -13.33 2.81 -7.06
C GLU A 38 -13.17 1.28 -6.98
N LEU A 39 -11.95 0.78 -6.72
CA LEU A 39 -11.71 -0.66 -6.58
C LEU A 39 -12.58 -1.28 -5.49
N ALA A 40 -12.86 -0.57 -4.39
CA ALA A 40 -13.73 -1.07 -3.34
C ALA A 40 -15.13 -1.48 -3.83
N SER A 41 -15.63 -0.79 -4.86
CA SER A 41 -16.97 -1.03 -5.41
C SER A 41 -16.95 -1.96 -6.62
N THR A 42 -15.88 -1.95 -7.43
CA THR A 42 -15.81 -2.71 -8.69
C THR A 42 -15.02 -4.01 -8.58
N ASP A 43 -14.03 -4.05 -7.69
CA ASP A 43 -13.13 -5.19 -7.48
C ASP A 43 -12.65 -5.22 -6.01
N PRO A 44 -13.53 -5.64 -5.08
CA PRO A 44 -13.19 -5.64 -3.65
C PRO A 44 -12.07 -6.63 -3.31
N ILE A 45 -11.89 -7.69 -4.10
CA ILE A 45 -10.80 -8.66 -3.92
C ILE A 45 -9.48 -8.00 -4.32
N GLY A 46 -9.40 -7.40 -5.51
CA GLY A 46 -8.21 -6.70 -5.97
C GLY A 46 -7.81 -5.55 -5.05
N LYS A 47 -8.77 -4.82 -4.48
CA LYS A 47 -8.49 -3.83 -3.42
C LYS A 47 -7.86 -4.49 -2.19
N SER A 48 -8.45 -5.57 -1.68
CA SER A 48 -7.95 -6.28 -0.51
C SER A 48 -6.53 -6.81 -0.71
N GLU A 49 -6.24 -7.39 -1.88
CA GLU A 49 -4.91 -7.88 -2.23
C GLU A 49 -3.89 -6.73 -2.33
N PHE A 50 -4.26 -5.63 -2.96
CA PHE A 50 -3.40 -4.46 -3.09
C PHE A 50 -3.10 -3.82 -1.72
N ASP A 51 -4.09 -3.71 -0.85
CA ASP A 51 -3.92 -3.25 0.54
C ASP A 51 -2.95 -4.16 1.31
N GLY A 52 -3.07 -5.48 1.15
CA GLY A 52 -2.17 -6.46 1.76
C GLY A 52 -0.71 -6.30 1.29
N ILE A 53 -0.48 -6.04 0.00
CA ILE A 53 0.87 -5.77 -0.53
C ILE A 53 1.45 -4.51 0.12
N VAL A 54 0.66 -3.44 0.21
CA VAL A 54 1.08 -2.17 0.80
C VAL A 54 1.38 -2.32 2.29
N GLU A 55 0.57 -3.08 3.02
CA GLU A 55 0.80 -3.40 4.43
C GLU A 55 2.17 -4.09 4.62
N GLN A 56 2.48 -5.09 3.80
CA GLN A 56 3.78 -5.80 3.87
C GLN A 56 4.96 -4.86 3.59
N VAL A 57 4.83 -3.94 2.63
CA VAL A 57 5.87 -2.93 2.35
C VAL A 57 6.07 -2.00 3.55
N LEU A 58 4.99 -1.57 4.20
CA LEU A 58 5.07 -0.70 5.38
C LEU A 58 5.71 -1.42 6.58
N ILE A 59 5.38 -2.70 6.79
CA ILE A 59 6.02 -3.55 7.80
C ILE A 59 7.52 -3.64 7.52
N ALA A 60 7.92 -4.01 6.30
CA ALA A 60 9.33 -4.10 5.92
C ALA A 60 10.08 -2.76 6.11
N ALA A 61 9.46 -1.62 5.80
CA ALA A 61 10.03 -0.30 6.04
C ALA A 61 10.15 0.03 7.54
N SER A 62 9.23 -0.46 8.37
CA SER A 62 9.29 -0.34 9.84
C SER A 62 10.43 -1.16 10.43
N GLU A 63 10.58 -2.41 9.97
CA GLU A 63 11.67 -3.30 10.36
C GLU A 63 13.03 -2.73 9.95
N ALA A 64 13.18 -2.24 8.72
CA ALA A 64 14.41 -1.60 8.25
C ALA A 64 14.80 -0.38 9.09
N ARG A 65 13.81 0.45 9.49
CA ARG A 65 14.04 1.60 10.39
C ARG A 65 14.51 1.16 11.78
N SER A 66 13.96 0.05 12.28
CA SER A 66 14.33 -0.52 13.58
C SER A 66 15.73 -1.14 13.54
N ASN A 67 16.08 -1.81 12.45
CA ASN A 67 17.40 -2.40 12.21
C ASN A 67 18.48 -1.38 11.90
N ARG A 68 18.12 -0.16 11.46
CA ARG A 68 19.04 0.95 11.22
C ARG A 68 19.47 1.69 12.49
N LYS A 69 18.96 1.34 13.67
CA LYS A 69 19.42 1.88 14.97
C LYS A 69 20.74 1.25 15.45
N VAL A 70 21.72 1.12 14.55
CA VAL A 70 23.11 0.75 14.87
C VAL A 70 24.01 1.94 14.60
#